data_AF-A0A2H0B9J8-F1
#
_entry.id   AF-A0A2H0B9J8-F1
#
_cell.length_a   1.000
_cell.length_b   1.000
_cell.length_c   1.000
_cell.angle_alpha   90.00
_cell.angle_beta   90.00
_cell.angle_gamma   90.00
#
_symmetry.space_group_name_H-M   'P 1'
#
loop_
_entity.id
_entity.type
_entity.pdbx_description
1 polymer ?
#
loop_
_entity_poly.entity_id
_entity_poly.type
_entity_poly.pdbx_seq_one_letter_code
_entity_poly.pdbx_strand_id
1 'polypeptide(L)' 'RQYHSAFFFLHEYGMYWATTEMDKDLAWSRYLTYGSPQLSRFTYKKYYGLSVRCIKD' A
#
# COMPACT_ATOMS: atom_id res chain seq x y z
N ARG A 1 0.98 24.82 5.58
CA ARG A 1 0.84 23.45 6.12
C ARG A 1 1.33 22.49 5.05
N GLN A 2 2.57 22.02 5.15
CA GLN A 2 3.12 21.11 4.13
C GLN A 2 2.52 19.73 4.38
N TYR A 3 1.60 19.32 3.49
CA TYR A 3 1.30 17.90 3.35
C TYR A 3 2.52 17.29 2.66
N HIS A 4 3.44 16.73 3.44
CA HIS A 4 4.29 15.65 2.92
C HIS A 4 3.37 14.44 2.71
N SER A 5 2.48 14.56 1.72
CA SER A 5 1.48 13.57 1.34
C SER A 5 2.21 12.34 0.87
N ALA A 6 2.10 11.24 1.61
CA ALA A 6 2.04 9.83 1.18
C ALA A 6 2.99 9.27 0.08
N PHE A 7 3.90 10.07 -0.47
CA PHE A 7 4.69 9.77 -1.67
C PHE A 7 6.19 9.93 -1.38
N PHE A 8 6.62 9.63 -0.16
CA PHE A 8 8.03 9.69 0.24
C PHE A 8 8.96 8.82 -0.63
N PHE A 9 8.39 7.98 -1.50
CA PHE A 9 9.08 6.95 -2.27
C PHE A 9 8.53 6.82 -3.68
N LEU A 10 8.03 7.94 -4.22
CA LEU A 10 7.59 8.02 -5.60
C LEU A 10 8.72 7.54 -6.51
N HIS A 11 8.48 6.49 -7.30
CA HIS A 11 9.42 5.75 -8.15
C HIS A 11 10.25 4.64 -7.49
N GLU A 12 10.29 4.54 -6.16
CA GLU A 12 10.99 3.45 -5.47
C GLU A 12 10.04 2.30 -5.10
N TYR A 13 8.85 2.62 -4.58
CA TYR A 13 7.84 1.62 -4.29
C TYR A 13 6.40 2.11 -4.36
N GLY A 14 5.51 1.21 -4.74
CA GLY A 14 4.06 1.40 -4.72
C GLY A 14 3.41 0.64 -3.56
N MET A 15 2.57 1.34 -2.80
CA MET A 15 1.80 0.77 -1.70
C MET A 15 0.32 0.74 -2.06
N TYR A 16 -0.27 -0.45 -1.98
CA TYR A 16 -1.66 -0.69 -2.38
C TYR A 16 -2.43 -1.40 -1.28
N TRP A 17 -3.69 -1.02 -1.08
CA TRP A 17 -4.58 -1.81 -0.24
C TRP A 17 -4.86 -3.18 -0.85
N ALA A 18 -4.87 -4.22 -0.01
CA ALA A 18 -5.48 -5.49 -0.35
C ALA A 18 -6.95 -5.50 0.07
N THR A 19 -7.76 -6.33 -0.59
CA THR A 19 -9.18 -6.49 -0.27
C THR A 19 -9.44 -7.25 1.05
N THR A 20 -8.40 -7.87 1.60
CA THR A 20 -8.49 -8.64 2.85
C THR A 20 -8.01 -7.80 4.02
N GLU A 21 -8.80 -7.79 5.09
CA GLU A 21 -8.38 -7.23 6.38
C GLU A 21 -7.58 -8.24 7.21
N MET A 22 -6.86 -7.74 8.22
CA MET A 22 -6.14 -8.58 9.18
C MET A 22 -6.93 -8.70 10.48
N ASP A 23 -7.40 -7.57 11.01
CA ASP A 23 -8.27 -7.50 12.19
C ASP A 23 -9.13 -6.22 12.14
N LYS A 24 -9.74 -5.83 13.27
CA LYS A 24 -10.59 -4.63 13.38
C LYS A 24 -9.86 -3.31 13.06
N ASP A 25 -8.57 -3.22 13.37
CA ASP A 25 -7.76 -2.00 13.28
C ASP A 25 -6.78 -2.03 12.09
N LEU A 26 -6.42 -3.22 11.61
CA LEU A 26 -5.37 -3.46 10.63
C LEU A 26 -5.91 -4.11 9.35
N ALA A 27 -5.45 -3.62 8.21
CA ALA A 27 -5.68 -4.20 6.90
C ALA A 27 -4.36 -4.56 6.22
N TRP A 28 -4.42 -5.50 5.29
CA TRP A 28 -3.25 -5.89 4.53
C TRP A 28 -2.97 -4.90 3.41
N SER A 29 -1.70 -4.59 3.21
CA SER A 29 -1.21 -3.83 2.07
C SER A 29 -0.23 -4.68 1.24
N ARG A 30 -0.03 -4.26 -0.01
CA ARG A 30 0.94 -4.83 -0.95
C ARG A 30 1.97 -3.77 -1.31
N TYR A 31 3.21 -4.21 -1.36
CA TYR A 31 4.35 -3.40 -1.74
C TYR A 31 4.94 -3.96 -3.01
N LEU A 32 5.12 -3.05 -3.97
CA LEU A 32 5.80 -3.31 -5.22
C LEU A 32 7.04 -2.44 -5.27
N THR A 33 8.21 -3.05 -5.26
CA THR A 33 9.49 -2.34 -5.33
C THR A 33 9.93 -2.21 -6.79
N TYR A 34 10.41 -1.03 -7.18
CA TYR A 34 10.94 -0.82 -8.52
C TYR A 34 12.16 -1.72 -8.79
N GLY A 35 12.23 -2.30 -9.98
CA GLY A 35 13.33 -3.19 -10.39
C GLY A 35 13.31 -4.58 -9.72
N SER A 36 12.28 -4.91 -8.94
CA SER A 36 12.16 -6.16 -8.21
C SER A 36 10.80 -6.80 -8.50
N PRO A 37 10.75 -8.08 -8.94
CA PRO A 37 9.48 -8.79 -9.16
C PRO A 37 8.79 -9.22 -7.85
N GLN A 38 9.44 -9.02 -6.70
CA GLN A 38 8.91 -9.46 -5.41
C GLN A 38 7.76 -8.56 -4.96
N LEU A 39 6.65 -9.20 -4.59
CA LEU A 39 5.48 -8.55 -4.01
C LEU A 39 5.44 -8.87 -2.50
N SER A 40 5.75 -7.87 -1.67
CA SER A 40 5.74 -8.02 -0.22
C SER A 40 4.38 -7.62 0.37
N ARG A 41 4.05 -8.18 1.54
CA ARG A 41 2.79 -7.94 2.25
C ARG A 41 3.07 -7.41 3.65
N PHE A 42 2.35 -6.37 4.04
CA PHE A 42 2.45 -5.76 5.36
C PHE A 42 1.07 -5.42 5.91
N THR A 43 0.99 -5.08 7.20
CA THR A 43 -0.25 -4.66 7.85
C THR A 43 -0.19 -3.18 8.16
N TYR A 44 -1.25 -2.47 7.81
CA TYR A 44 -1.39 -1.04 8.03
C TYR A 44 -2.70 -0.73 8.71
N LYS A 45 -2.70 0.31 9.54
CA LYS A 45 -3.93 0.78 10.18
C LYS A 45 -4.91 1.27 9.13
N LYS A 46 -6.17 0.88 9.28
CA LYS A 46 -7.24 1.16 8.28
C LYS A 46 -7.48 2.65 8.05
N TYR A 47 -7.08 3.51 8.98
CA TYR A 47 -7.23 4.97 8.85
C TYR A 47 -6.13 5.64 8.00
N TYR A 48 -5.12 4.90 7.52
CA TYR A 48 -4.13 5.45 6.58
C TYR A 48 -4.70 5.52 5.16
N GLY A 49 -4.18 6.43 4.35
CA GLY A 49 -4.47 6.49 2.91
C GLY A 49 -3.40 5.73 2.13
N LEU A 50 -3.78 4.63 1.46
CA LEU A 50 -2.97 3.95 0.44
C LEU A 50 -3.72 3.93 -0.90
N SER A 51 -2.99 3.71 -1.98
CA SER A 51 -3.56 3.62 -3.32
C SER A 51 -4.42 2.37 -3.49
N VAL A 52 -5.40 2.44 -4.37
CA VAL A 52 -6.23 1.30 -4.80
C VAL A 52 -6.01 1.05 -6.28
N ARG A 53 -5.94 -0.22 -6.68
CA ARG A 53 -5.86 -0.63 -8.09
C ARG A 53 -6.86 -1.74 -8.33
N CYS A 54 -7.76 -1.55 -9.29
CA CYS A 54 -8.65 -2.62 -9.73
C CYS A 54 -7.85 -3.60 -10.59
N ILE A 55 -7.98 -4.88 -10.31
CA ILE A 55 -7.43 -5.96 -11.13
C ILE A 55 -8.61 -6.57 -11.89
N LYS A 56 -8.46 -6.70 -13.20
CA LYS A 56 -9.40 -7.45 -14.03
C LYS A 56 -8.92 -8.91 -14.08
N ASP A 57 -9.84 -9.83 -13.84
CA ASP A 57 -9.65 -11.27 -14.06
C ASP A 57 -9.75 -11.60 -15.57
#